data_AF-A0A7S4S6C5-F1
#
_entry.id   AF-A0A7S4S6C5-F1
#
_cell.length_a   1.000
_cell.length_b   1.000
_cell.length_c   1.000
_cell.angle_alpha   90.00
_cell.angle_beta   90.00
_cell.angle_gamma   90.00
#
_symmetry.space_group_name_H-M   'P 1'
#
loop_
_entity.id
_entity.type
_entity.pdbx_description
1 polymer ?
#
loop_
_entity_poly.entity_id
_entity_poly.type
_entity_poly.pdbx_seq_one_letter_code
_entity_poly.pdbx_strand_id
1 'polypeptide(L)'
;MHAIDLRRRVDYAVGSVTVSGFEKIVELNPQHEDYVVLSLSGYNGAYNNPEGEIDARNAEYGPRPDGSDWVNPENVCPARIYIGMKGKMEDGSDAPKSDFLARNGLRYGKVYGYAVDMDAAGPTEGLWRDVFHKSRGNGAEVPGKFVAIDWQWDGTVKNFRHDGAWDFQTDVPGYEGTTTKWWNGAGYNDDGSKTEHNSPDTRPGNTAFIQGSTAGYFGHYYINDITEALNAAGDFPAELDASYFVYQGENDITGQIDLMGNGLYNKVTECFNLDDAHKNCDSDFSIKNTFEDIDGLEVIAAKEGLFAVIQEDSGNDLGERMFISSVLEHKDDNKELKYYFMAQSGGKYNTRMAEGVGIPATSNPEGGAHEFSGIIDLSGMLAKAKSGEFLINAKDGAAKRMAEFDVSINDKLIALGLQAHNMKSGPVGSLKADRGGQVLVYKPDI
;
A
#
# COMPACT_ATOMS: atom_id res chain seq x y z
N MET A 1 2.61 -1.17 16.17
CA MET A 1 1.30 -0.63 15.75
C MET A 1 0.51 -0.14 16.96
N HIS A 2 -0.40 0.82 16.79
CA HIS A 2 -1.35 1.25 17.82
C HIS A 2 -2.78 0.97 17.38
N ALA A 3 -3.63 0.54 18.31
CA ALA A 3 -5.06 0.33 18.07
C ALA A 3 -5.86 1.16 19.08
N ILE A 4 -6.72 2.05 18.59
CA ILE A 4 -7.38 3.06 19.42
C ILE A 4 -8.85 2.68 19.65
N ASP A 5 -9.22 2.37 20.89
CA ASP A 5 -10.62 2.24 21.30
C ASP A 5 -11.23 3.63 21.47
N LEU A 6 -11.82 4.18 20.42
CA LEU A 6 -12.44 5.52 20.43
C LEU A 6 -13.53 5.65 21.50
N ARG A 7 -14.24 4.57 21.83
CA ARG A 7 -15.32 4.58 22.84
C ARG A 7 -14.74 4.77 24.24
N ARG A 8 -13.65 4.05 24.54
CA ARG A 8 -12.98 4.13 25.84
C ARG A 8 -11.89 5.19 25.91
N ARG A 9 -11.50 5.76 24.75
CA ARG A 9 -10.38 6.68 24.58
C ARG A 9 -9.07 6.07 25.07
N VAL A 10 -8.86 4.79 24.76
CA VAL A 10 -7.66 4.04 25.13
C VAL A 10 -6.88 3.73 23.87
N ASP A 11 -5.59 3.99 23.92
CA ASP A 11 -4.63 3.62 22.90
C ASP A 11 -3.87 2.37 23.38
N TYR A 12 -3.88 1.32 22.57
CA TYR A 12 -3.23 0.05 22.84
C TYR A 12 -2.03 -0.13 21.92
N ALA A 13 -0.86 -0.41 22.49
CA ALA A 13 0.26 -0.90 21.72
C ALA A 13 0.01 -2.36 21.29
N VAL A 14 0.19 -2.65 20.00
CA VAL A 14 -0.07 -3.95 19.38
C VAL A 14 1.17 -4.40 18.62
N GLY A 15 1.63 -5.62 18.92
CA GLY A 15 2.75 -6.29 18.24
C GLY A 15 2.33 -7.25 17.14
N SER A 16 1.05 -7.62 17.03
CA SER A 16 0.57 -8.79 16.27
C SER A 16 0.83 -8.83 14.77
N VAL A 17 1.10 -7.69 14.13
CA VAL A 17 1.17 -7.57 12.67
C VAL A 17 2.58 -7.55 12.09
N THR A 18 3.63 -7.61 12.92
CA THR A 18 5.05 -7.65 12.47
C THR A 18 5.40 -6.58 11.43
N VAL A 19 5.11 -5.32 11.77
CA VAL A 19 5.39 -4.14 10.94
C VAL A 19 5.88 -3.05 11.86
N SER A 20 7.00 -2.44 11.50
CA SER A 20 7.62 -1.34 12.25
C SER A 20 7.39 0.03 11.61
N GLY A 21 7.12 0.10 10.30
CA GLY A 21 6.58 1.28 9.64
C GLY A 21 5.51 0.87 8.66
N PHE A 22 4.35 1.51 8.78
CA PHE A 22 3.19 1.23 7.93
C PHE A 22 3.02 2.38 6.95
N GLU A 23 2.76 2.02 5.69
CA GLU A 23 2.20 2.98 4.74
C GLU A 23 0.69 2.93 4.84
N LYS A 24 0.11 1.74 4.61
CA LYS A 24 -1.32 1.52 4.68
C LYS A 24 -1.68 0.12 5.15
N ILE A 25 -2.68 0.07 6.03
CA ILE A 25 -3.27 -1.18 6.53
C ILE A 25 -4.73 -1.19 6.09
N VAL A 26 -5.10 -2.18 5.28
CA VAL A 26 -6.46 -2.30 4.75
C VAL A 26 -7.11 -3.59 5.22
N GLU A 27 -8.37 -3.50 5.65
CA GLU A 27 -9.16 -4.66 6.00
C GLU A 27 -9.68 -5.35 4.73
N LEU A 28 -9.50 -6.66 4.67
CA LEU A 28 -10.06 -7.53 3.63
C LEU A 28 -11.21 -8.31 4.23
N ASN A 29 -12.23 -8.62 3.44
CA ASN A 29 -13.35 -9.43 3.90
C ASN A 29 -13.06 -10.92 3.67
N PRO A 30 -12.79 -11.73 4.72
CA PRO A 30 -12.53 -13.17 4.58
C PRO A 30 -13.79 -14.02 4.37
N GLN A 31 -14.97 -13.37 4.28
CA GLN A 31 -16.30 -14.00 4.33
C GLN A 31 -16.50 -14.93 5.55
N HIS A 32 -15.79 -14.65 6.64
CA HIS A 32 -15.83 -15.43 7.88
C HIS A 32 -15.96 -14.49 9.09
N GLU A 33 -16.98 -14.72 9.93
CA GLU A 33 -17.31 -13.78 11.01
C GLU A 33 -16.27 -13.78 12.14
N ASP A 34 -15.67 -14.93 12.43
CA ASP A 34 -14.69 -15.09 13.52
C ASP A 34 -13.29 -14.56 13.19
N TYR A 35 -12.98 -14.19 11.94
CA TYR A 35 -11.65 -13.73 11.56
C TYR A 35 -11.66 -12.28 11.10
N VAL A 36 -10.53 -11.60 11.30
CA VAL A 36 -10.15 -10.37 10.61
C VAL A 36 -8.98 -10.69 9.70
N VAL A 37 -8.98 -10.11 8.50
CA VAL A 37 -7.83 -10.18 7.59
C VAL A 37 -7.41 -8.77 7.23
N LEU A 38 -6.13 -8.49 7.38
CA LEU A 38 -5.53 -7.20 7.04
C LEU A 38 -4.46 -7.43 5.99
N SER A 39 -4.45 -6.64 4.91
CA SER A 39 -3.26 -6.49 4.08
C SER A 39 -2.37 -5.41 4.68
N LEU A 40 -1.08 -5.71 4.76
CA LEU A 40 -0.08 -4.87 5.42
C LEU A 40 0.89 -4.34 4.37
N SER A 41 0.96 -3.02 4.21
CA SER A 41 2.00 -2.37 3.41
C SER A 41 2.95 -1.51 4.24
N GLY A 42 4.11 -1.23 3.65
CA GLY A 42 5.22 -0.53 4.30
C GLY A 42 6.37 -1.48 4.63
N TYR A 43 7.13 -1.12 5.66
CA TYR A 43 8.50 -1.55 5.83
C TYR A 43 8.70 -2.45 7.05
N ASN A 44 9.88 -3.04 7.06
CA ASN A 44 10.40 -3.88 8.12
C ASN A 44 11.70 -3.28 8.71
N GLY A 45 11.68 -2.05 9.21
CA GLY A 45 12.90 -1.35 9.68
C GLY A 45 12.86 -0.90 11.14
N ALA A 46 14.02 -0.85 11.80
CA ALA A 46 14.18 -0.14 13.07
C ALA A 46 14.66 1.31 12.84
N TYR A 47 13.78 2.21 12.40
CA TYR A 47 14.14 3.56 11.91
C TYR A 47 15.00 4.41 12.83
N ASN A 48 14.86 4.24 14.14
CA ASN A 48 15.60 5.06 15.10
C ASN A 48 16.99 4.50 15.43
N ASN A 49 17.27 3.24 15.11
CA ASN A 49 18.53 2.57 15.44
C ASN A 49 18.70 1.25 14.64
N PRO A 50 18.78 1.30 13.30
CA PRO A 50 18.79 0.09 12.47
C PRO A 50 20.03 -0.77 12.76
N GLU A 51 21.22 -0.17 12.74
CA GLU A 51 22.50 -0.85 13.01
C GLU A 51 22.50 -1.56 14.37
N GLY A 52 22.06 -0.88 15.43
CA GLY A 52 22.05 -1.47 16.76
C GLY A 52 21.03 -2.60 16.95
N GLU A 53 19.92 -2.61 16.23
CA GLU A 53 18.98 -3.75 16.25
C GLU A 53 19.51 -4.92 15.41
N ILE A 54 20.22 -4.67 14.30
CA ILE A 54 20.89 -5.70 13.48
C ILE A 54 22.01 -6.38 14.28
N ASP A 55 22.90 -5.59 14.89
CA ASP A 55 23.99 -6.11 15.72
C ASP A 55 23.44 -6.94 16.88
N ALA A 56 22.39 -6.46 17.53
CA ALA A 56 21.76 -7.18 18.62
C ALA A 56 21.09 -8.49 18.15
N ARG A 57 20.42 -8.49 16.99
CA ARG A 57 19.81 -9.68 16.40
C ARG A 57 20.88 -10.73 16.13
N ASN A 58 21.96 -10.35 15.45
CA ASN A 58 23.09 -11.23 15.16
C ASN A 58 23.77 -11.75 16.44
N ALA A 59 23.93 -10.91 17.47
CA ALA A 59 24.53 -11.32 18.73
C ALA A 59 23.65 -12.30 19.55
N GLU A 60 22.33 -12.13 19.51
CA GLU A 60 21.39 -12.95 20.29
C GLU A 60 21.01 -14.26 19.59
N TYR A 61 20.77 -14.21 18.27
CA TYR A 61 20.25 -15.35 17.50
C TYR A 61 21.34 -16.08 16.70
N GLY A 62 22.54 -15.49 16.56
CA GLY A 62 23.58 -16.01 15.69
C GLY A 62 23.24 -15.88 14.21
N PRO A 63 24.02 -16.52 13.32
CA PRO A 63 23.75 -16.50 11.89
C PRO A 63 22.42 -17.18 11.57
N ARG A 64 21.83 -16.79 10.44
CA ARG A 64 20.65 -17.43 9.84
C ARG A 64 20.90 -18.91 9.55
N PRO A 65 19.84 -19.71 9.29
CA PRO A 65 19.97 -21.12 8.96
C PRO A 65 20.87 -21.43 7.75
N ASP A 66 21.00 -20.50 6.81
CA ASP A 66 21.90 -20.60 5.65
C ASP A 66 23.37 -20.25 5.96
N GLY A 67 23.68 -19.86 7.20
CA GLY A 67 25.02 -19.52 7.69
C GLY A 67 25.42 -18.06 7.50
N SER A 68 24.53 -17.20 6.98
CA SER A 68 24.80 -15.77 6.79
C SER A 68 24.27 -14.91 7.94
N ASP A 69 24.80 -13.70 8.09
CA ASP A 69 24.32 -12.75 9.10
C ASP A 69 22.96 -12.14 8.72
N TRP A 70 22.16 -11.79 9.72
CA TRP A 70 20.94 -11.00 9.53
C TRP A 70 21.30 -9.62 8.99
N VAL A 71 20.53 -9.13 8.00
CA VAL A 71 20.66 -7.80 7.40
C VAL A 71 19.47 -6.90 7.77
N ASN A 72 19.52 -5.61 7.45
CA ASN A 72 18.36 -4.72 7.63
C ASN A 72 17.14 -5.30 6.91
N PRO A 73 16.04 -5.63 7.60
CA PRO A 73 14.90 -6.23 6.92
C PRO A 73 14.03 -5.21 6.16
N GLU A 74 14.35 -3.90 6.22
CA GLU A 74 13.48 -2.80 5.79
C GLU A 74 12.79 -3.06 4.46
N ASN A 75 13.57 -3.44 3.43
CA ASN A 75 13.07 -3.73 2.09
C ASN A 75 13.23 -5.20 1.69
N VAL A 76 13.43 -6.07 2.68
CA VAL A 76 13.41 -7.53 2.54
C VAL A 76 12.03 -8.02 2.99
N CYS A 77 11.01 -7.71 2.19
CA CYS A 77 9.63 -8.07 2.49
C CYS A 77 8.84 -8.44 1.23
N PRO A 78 8.02 -9.51 1.27
CA PRO A 78 7.00 -9.77 0.26
C PRO A 78 5.73 -8.97 0.57
N ALA A 79 4.71 -9.07 -0.28
CA ALA A 79 3.36 -8.68 0.10
C ALA A 79 2.89 -9.52 1.30
N ARG A 80 2.14 -8.93 2.23
CA ARG A 80 1.80 -9.55 3.51
C ARG A 80 0.33 -9.42 3.85
N ILE A 81 -0.16 -10.43 4.56
CA ILE A 81 -1.45 -10.38 5.24
C ILE A 81 -1.31 -10.80 6.70
N TYR A 82 -2.16 -10.24 7.54
CA TYR A 82 -2.39 -10.70 8.91
C TYR A 82 -3.76 -11.32 9.00
N ILE A 83 -3.86 -12.49 9.63
CA ILE A 83 -5.12 -13.15 9.95
C ILE A 83 -5.22 -13.24 11.46
N GLY A 84 -6.28 -12.66 12.01
CA GLY A 84 -6.53 -12.63 13.45
C GLY A 84 -7.85 -13.29 13.81
N MET A 85 -7.87 -14.12 14.84
CA MET A 85 -9.09 -14.74 15.35
C MET A 85 -9.73 -13.86 16.42
N LYS A 86 -10.98 -13.48 16.22
CA LYS A 86 -11.77 -12.66 17.13
C LYS A 86 -12.14 -13.46 18.37
N GLY A 87 -12.18 -12.76 19.51
CA GLY A 87 -12.59 -13.34 20.78
C GLY A 87 -11.56 -14.24 21.45
N LYS A 88 -10.30 -14.24 20.99
CA LYS A 88 -9.21 -15.02 21.59
C LYS A 88 -8.17 -14.15 22.28
N MET A 89 -7.58 -14.69 23.36
CA MET A 89 -6.37 -14.17 23.99
C MET A 89 -5.13 -14.65 23.22
N GLU A 90 -3.96 -14.04 23.46
CA GLU A 90 -2.69 -14.37 22.82
C GLU A 90 -2.28 -15.86 22.88
N ASP A 91 -2.80 -16.63 23.84
CA ASP A 91 -2.57 -18.07 23.99
C ASP A 91 -3.63 -18.97 23.30
N GLY A 92 -4.58 -18.37 22.58
CA GLY A 92 -5.69 -19.07 21.92
C GLY A 92 -6.89 -19.37 22.81
N SER A 93 -6.84 -19.02 24.10
CA SER A 93 -7.98 -19.17 25.02
C SER A 93 -9.09 -18.15 24.74
N ASP A 94 -10.31 -18.43 25.20
CA ASP A 94 -11.44 -17.52 25.02
C ASP A 94 -11.25 -16.23 25.84
N ALA A 95 -11.37 -15.09 25.17
CA ALA A 95 -11.26 -13.78 25.77
C ALA A 95 -12.61 -13.28 26.33
N PRO A 96 -12.59 -12.42 27.37
CA PRO A 96 -13.77 -11.69 27.77
C PRO A 96 -14.31 -10.83 26.62
N LYS A 97 -15.64 -10.84 26.38
CA LYS A 97 -16.30 -10.03 25.33
C LYS A 97 -15.99 -8.53 25.39
N SER A 98 -15.55 -8.04 26.56
CA SER A 98 -15.18 -6.65 26.79
C SER A 98 -13.78 -6.27 26.29
N ASP A 99 -12.91 -7.25 26.06
CA ASP A 99 -11.53 -7.01 25.61
C ASP A 99 -11.52 -6.44 24.19
N PHE A 100 -10.91 -5.26 24.04
CA PHE A 100 -10.92 -4.51 22.79
C PHE A 100 -10.06 -5.17 21.71
N LEU A 101 -8.88 -5.67 22.06
CA LEU A 101 -7.97 -6.26 21.08
C LEU A 101 -8.50 -7.63 20.65
N ALA A 102 -8.93 -8.45 21.60
CA ALA A 102 -9.45 -9.79 21.32
C ALA A 102 -10.67 -9.74 20.39
N ARG A 103 -11.68 -8.91 20.69
CA ARG A 103 -12.91 -8.86 19.88
C ARG A 103 -12.70 -8.36 18.45
N ASN A 104 -11.58 -7.68 18.20
CA ASN A 104 -11.19 -7.20 16.89
C ASN A 104 -10.10 -8.09 16.25
N GLY A 105 -9.79 -9.24 16.85
CA GLY A 105 -8.81 -10.20 16.32
C GLY A 105 -7.37 -9.71 16.36
N LEU A 106 -7.00 -8.81 17.27
CA LEU A 106 -5.65 -8.22 17.35
C LEU A 106 -4.77 -8.84 18.45
N ARG A 107 -5.23 -9.90 19.12
CA ARG A 107 -4.44 -10.62 20.14
C ARG A 107 -3.87 -11.93 19.64
N TYR A 108 -4.68 -12.71 18.92
CA TYR A 108 -4.33 -14.03 18.46
C TYR A 108 -4.40 -14.05 16.94
N GLY A 109 -3.26 -14.13 16.28
CA GLY A 109 -3.19 -14.10 14.83
C GLY A 109 -1.82 -14.45 14.29
N LYS A 110 -1.79 -14.68 12.98
CA LYS A 110 -0.60 -15.05 12.21
C LYS A 110 -0.38 -14.06 11.07
N VAL A 111 0.88 -13.75 10.81
CA VAL A 111 1.30 -13.01 9.63
C VAL A 111 1.72 -14.01 8.56
N TYR A 112 1.40 -13.69 7.32
CA TYR A 112 1.72 -14.49 6.15
C TYR A 112 2.45 -13.62 5.14
N GLY A 113 3.48 -14.19 4.50
CA GLY A 113 4.16 -13.58 3.36
C GLY A 113 3.75 -14.25 2.05
N TYR A 114 3.72 -13.50 0.95
CA TYR A 114 3.54 -14.07 -0.37
C TYR A 114 4.80 -14.83 -0.81
N ALA A 115 4.66 -16.11 -1.10
CA ALA A 115 5.69 -17.01 -1.56
C ALA A 115 5.34 -17.57 -2.94
N VAL A 116 6.34 -17.73 -3.78
CA VAL A 116 6.19 -18.20 -5.16
C VAL A 116 7.26 -19.23 -5.49
N ASP A 117 6.94 -20.11 -6.44
CA ASP A 117 7.93 -20.98 -7.05
C ASP A 117 8.84 -20.17 -7.98
N MET A 118 10.13 -20.16 -7.68
CA MET A 118 11.18 -19.44 -8.41
C MET A 118 11.96 -20.35 -9.37
N ASP A 119 11.37 -21.45 -9.83
CA ASP A 119 11.94 -22.24 -10.91
C ASP A 119 12.12 -21.38 -12.19
N ALA A 120 13.26 -21.53 -12.87
CA ALA A 120 13.59 -20.77 -14.07
C ALA A 120 12.67 -21.07 -15.27
N ALA A 121 11.98 -22.22 -15.27
CA ALA A 121 10.94 -22.57 -16.22
C ALA A 121 9.53 -22.15 -15.75
N GLY A 122 9.42 -21.63 -14.53
CA GLY A 122 8.18 -21.14 -13.93
C GLY A 122 7.77 -19.76 -14.44
N PRO A 123 6.60 -19.25 -14.00
CA PRO A 123 6.02 -17.99 -14.47
C PRO A 123 6.87 -16.75 -14.13
N THR A 124 7.65 -16.83 -13.05
CA THR A 124 8.61 -15.77 -12.67
C THR A 124 9.92 -15.87 -13.43
N GLU A 125 10.19 -16.97 -14.12
CA GLU A 125 11.50 -17.31 -14.73
C GLU A 125 12.66 -17.23 -13.72
N GLY A 126 12.37 -17.49 -12.44
CA GLY A 126 13.33 -17.38 -11.34
C GLY A 126 13.76 -15.95 -11.00
N LEU A 127 12.99 -14.95 -11.42
CA LEU A 127 13.26 -13.53 -11.16
C LEU A 127 12.61 -13.06 -9.86
N TRP A 128 13.38 -12.34 -9.05
CA TRP A 128 12.84 -11.62 -7.90
C TRP A 128 11.89 -10.52 -8.35
N ARG A 129 11.03 -10.09 -7.44
CA ARG A 129 9.85 -9.28 -7.75
C ARG A 129 10.19 -8.03 -8.57
N ASP A 130 11.24 -7.29 -8.23
CA ASP A 130 11.52 -6.03 -8.94
C ASP A 130 12.08 -6.28 -10.34
N VAL A 131 12.98 -7.24 -10.50
CA VAL A 131 13.51 -7.61 -11.82
C VAL A 131 12.42 -8.19 -12.71
N PHE A 132 11.50 -8.97 -12.14
CA PHE A 132 10.33 -9.48 -12.86
C PHE A 132 9.52 -8.33 -13.47
N HIS A 133 9.16 -7.29 -12.71
CA HIS A 133 8.28 -6.23 -13.18
C HIS A 133 8.86 -5.34 -14.29
N LYS A 134 10.18 -5.32 -14.50
CA LYS A 134 10.83 -4.52 -15.56
C LYS A 134 10.44 -4.93 -16.99
N SER A 135 9.99 -6.16 -17.18
CA SER A 135 9.69 -6.71 -18.50
C SER A 135 8.25 -7.21 -18.67
N ARG A 136 7.43 -7.06 -17.63
CA ARG A 136 6.07 -7.61 -17.58
C ARG A 136 5.04 -6.52 -17.78
N GLY A 137 3.98 -6.84 -18.49
CA GLY A 137 2.84 -5.96 -18.76
C GLY A 137 1.58 -6.45 -18.07
N ASN A 138 0.48 -5.74 -18.33
CA ASN A 138 -0.84 -6.07 -17.80
C ASN A 138 -1.23 -7.53 -18.12
N GLY A 139 -1.77 -8.24 -17.13
CA GLY A 139 -2.27 -9.61 -17.27
C GLY A 139 -1.24 -10.72 -16.98
N ALA A 140 0.05 -10.40 -16.80
CA ALA A 140 1.02 -11.39 -16.36
C ALA A 140 0.63 -11.96 -14.98
N GLU A 141 0.59 -13.29 -14.87
CA GLU A 141 0.17 -14.02 -13.69
C GLU A 141 1.35 -14.67 -12.97
N VAL A 142 1.37 -14.56 -11.64
CA VAL A 142 2.28 -15.29 -10.77
C VAL A 142 1.45 -16.05 -9.74
N PRO A 143 1.23 -17.36 -9.93
CA PRO A 143 0.64 -18.23 -8.91
C PRO A 143 1.56 -18.30 -7.69
N GLY A 144 0.96 -18.37 -6.52
CA GLY A 144 1.71 -18.42 -5.27
C GLY A 144 0.85 -18.81 -4.08
N LYS A 145 1.40 -18.60 -2.90
CA LYS A 145 0.73 -18.86 -1.64
C LYS A 145 1.05 -17.77 -0.64
N PHE A 146 0.11 -17.42 0.21
CA PHE A 146 0.42 -16.74 1.47
C PHE A 146 0.78 -17.81 2.50
N VAL A 147 2.03 -17.86 2.94
CA VAL A 147 2.53 -18.86 3.92
C VAL A 147 2.76 -18.19 5.26
N ALA A 148 2.28 -18.83 6.34
CA ALA A 148 2.42 -18.30 7.70
C ALA A 148 3.90 -18.26 8.10
N ILE A 149 4.32 -17.18 8.76
CA ILE A 149 5.62 -17.13 9.41
C ILE A 149 5.57 -17.84 10.77
N ASP A 150 6.73 -18.27 11.25
CA ASP A 150 6.86 -18.95 12.54
C ASP A 150 6.51 -18.01 13.70
N TRP A 151 6.91 -16.75 13.59
CA TRP A 151 6.62 -15.73 14.59
C TRP A 151 5.11 -15.61 14.90
N GLN A 152 4.80 -15.39 16.18
CA GLN A 152 3.46 -15.04 16.66
C GLN A 152 3.57 -14.18 17.90
N TRP A 153 2.65 -13.23 18.07
CA TRP A 153 2.65 -12.36 19.22
C TRP A 153 2.27 -13.11 20.50
N ASP A 154 3.07 -12.94 21.54
CA ASP A 154 2.87 -13.55 22.86
C ASP A 154 2.16 -12.62 23.86
N GLY A 155 1.55 -11.54 23.37
CA GLY A 155 0.88 -10.53 24.19
C GLY A 155 1.83 -9.46 24.77
N THR A 156 3.14 -9.57 24.58
CA THR A 156 4.12 -8.58 25.02
C THR A 156 4.70 -7.81 23.83
N VAL A 157 4.65 -6.47 23.88
CA VAL A 157 5.34 -5.64 22.88
C VAL A 157 6.83 -5.60 23.24
N LYS A 158 7.68 -6.01 22.29
CA LYS A 158 9.13 -6.10 22.45
C LYS A 158 9.84 -5.18 21.45
N ASN A 159 11.15 -5.03 21.61
CA ASN A 159 11.98 -4.31 20.65
C ASN A 159 12.02 -5.03 19.29
N PHE A 160 12.38 -4.28 18.25
CA PHE A 160 12.30 -4.73 16.85
C PHE A 160 13.13 -5.98 16.53
N ARG A 161 14.26 -6.22 17.21
CA ARG A 161 15.03 -7.47 17.08
C ARG A 161 14.22 -8.77 17.36
N HIS A 162 13.07 -8.66 18.02
CA HIS A 162 12.17 -9.78 18.31
C HIS A 162 10.89 -9.78 17.44
N ASP A 163 10.80 -8.90 16.44
CA ASP A 163 9.67 -8.82 15.51
C ASP A 163 9.69 -10.00 14.51
N GLY A 164 8.56 -10.30 13.86
CA GLY A 164 8.49 -11.34 12.84
C GLY A 164 9.00 -10.90 11.47
N ALA A 165 9.25 -9.60 11.27
CA ALA A 165 9.83 -9.04 10.04
C ALA A 165 11.13 -9.73 9.59
N TRP A 166 11.90 -10.30 10.51
CA TRP A 166 13.14 -11.01 10.21
C TRP A 166 12.90 -12.33 9.46
N ASP A 167 11.75 -12.99 9.64
CA ASP A 167 11.46 -14.33 9.09
C ASP A 167 11.42 -14.32 7.53
N PHE A 168 11.27 -13.15 6.90
CA PHE A 168 11.33 -13.03 5.44
C PHE A 168 12.75 -13.10 4.85
N GLN A 169 13.78 -13.20 5.70
CA GLN A 169 15.18 -13.45 5.31
C GLN A 169 15.57 -14.94 5.36
N THR A 170 14.66 -15.84 5.77
CA THR A 170 14.90 -17.28 5.81
C THR A 170 14.08 -18.01 4.76
N ASP A 171 14.35 -19.30 4.56
CA ASP A 171 13.51 -20.15 3.73
C ASP A 171 12.04 -20.10 4.20
N VAL A 172 11.12 -20.27 3.26
CA VAL A 172 9.67 -20.31 3.53
C VAL A 172 9.38 -21.55 4.38
N PRO A 173 8.68 -21.44 5.53
CA PRO A 173 8.38 -22.59 6.39
C PRO A 173 7.69 -23.72 5.62
N GLY A 174 8.26 -24.93 5.71
CA GLY A 174 7.77 -26.13 5.02
C GLY A 174 8.26 -26.29 3.57
N TYR A 175 9.09 -25.36 3.09
CA TYR A 175 9.64 -25.33 1.73
C TYR A 175 11.17 -25.21 1.72
N GLU A 176 11.83 -25.62 2.81
CA GLU A 176 13.27 -25.53 2.98
C GLU A 176 14.01 -26.30 1.87
N GLY A 177 15.01 -25.66 1.26
CA GLY A 177 15.77 -26.25 0.16
C GLY A 177 15.00 -26.47 -1.15
N THR A 178 13.76 -25.98 -1.27
CA THR A 178 13.00 -25.97 -2.52
C THR A 178 13.20 -24.66 -3.31
N THR A 179 12.61 -24.59 -4.50
CA THR A 179 12.54 -23.38 -5.33
C THR A 179 11.49 -22.38 -4.85
N THR A 180 10.63 -22.73 -3.88
CA THR A 180 9.66 -21.79 -3.31
C THR A 180 10.37 -20.81 -2.39
N LYS A 181 10.21 -19.51 -2.65
CA LYS A 181 10.84 -18.41 -1.90
C LYS A 181 9.83 -17.31 -1.59
N TRP A 182 10.08 -16.54 -0.53
CA TRP A 182 9.36 -15.28 -0.31
C TRP A 182 9.58 -14.38 -1.51
N TRP A 183 8.52 -13.81 -2.10
CA TRP A 183 8.66 -12.98 -3.30
C TRP A 183 9.11 -11.55 -2.96
N ASN A 184 10.31 -11.47 -2.39
CA ASN A 184 11.00 -10.24 -2.02
C ASN A 184 11.48 -9.49 -3.27
N GLY A 185 11.79 -8.21 -3.12
CA GLY A 185 12.26 -7.35 -4.22
C GLY A 185 13.58 -7.80 -4.83
N ALA A 186 14.56 -8.14 -3.98
CA ALA A 186 15.92 -8.49 -4.39
C ALA A 186 16.53 -9.72 -3.67
N GLY A 187 15.70 -10.54 -3.01
CA GLY A 187 16.15 -11.75 -2.31
C GLY A 187 16.16 -11.61 -0.78
N TYR A 188 17.08 -12.31 -0.10
CA TYR A 188 17.14 -12.38 1.38
C TYR A 188 18.17 -11.44 2.01
N ASN A 189 19.08 -10.89 1.22
CA ASN A 189 20.23 -10.12 1.69
C ASN A 189 20.23 -8.66 1.24
N ASP A 190 19.51 -8.37 0.18
CA ASP A 190 19.59 -7.11 -0.53
C ASP A 190 18.24 -6.41 -0.48
N ASP A 191 18.30 -5.10 -0.30
CA ASP A 191 17.13 -4.24 -0.36
C ASP A 191 16.55 -4.24 -1.78
N GLY A 192 15.24 -4.44 -1.87
CA GLY A 192 14.48 -4.18 -3.09
C GLY A 192 13.73 -2.85 -3.03
N SER A 193 12.90 -2.63 -4.04
CA SER A 193 11.85 -1.62 -3.98
C SER A 193 10.79 -2.03 -2.97
N LYS A 194 10.22 -1.04 -2.30
CA LYS A 194 9.26 -1.25 -1.22
C LYS A 194 7.95 -1.81 -1.78
N THR A 195 7.25 -2.60 -0.97
CA THR A 195 5.83 -2.87 -1.18
C THR A 195 5.01 -1.74 -0.56
N GLU A 196 4.50 -0.86 -1.41
CA GLU A 196 3.93 0.41 -1.00
C GLU A 196 2.43 0.31 -0.72
N HIS A 197 1.76 1.46 -0.66
CA HIS A 197 0.34 1.62 -0.49
C HIS A 197 -0.50 0.51 -1.15
N ASN A 198 -1.42 -0.05 -0.37
CA ASN A 198 -2.38 -1.06 -0.79
C ASN A 198 -3.83 -0.52 -0.75
N SER A 199 -4.73 -1.19 -1.44
CA SER A 199 -6.16 -0.88 -1.41
C SER A 199 -6.97 -2.17 -1.56
N PRO A 200 -8.07 -2.34 -0.80
CA PRO A 200 -8.85 -3.58 -0.87
C PRO A 200 -9.59 -3.67 -2.20
N ASP A 201 -9.68 -4.87 -2.77
CA ASP A 201 -10.72 -5.16 -3.75
C ASP A 201 -12.06 -5.20 -2.99
N THR A 202 -12.92 -4.25 -3.31
CA THR A 202 -14.22 -4.08 -2.64
C THR A 202 -15.34 -4.86 -3.31
N ARG A 203 -15.06 -5.62 -4.39
CA ARG A 203 -16.06 -6.44 -5.05
C ARG A 203 -16.56 -7.54 -4.11
N PRO A 204 -17.88 -7.74 -3.98
CA PRO A 204 -18.43 -8.77 -3.11
C PRO A 204 -17.93 -10.17 -3.46
N GLY A 205 -17.69 -11.00 -2.43
CA GLY A 205 -17.29 -12.40 -2.59
C GLY A 205 -15.80 -12.64 -2.80
N ASN A 206 -15.00 -11.59 -2.96
CA ASN A 206 -13.55 -11.70 -3.10
C ASN A 206 -12.85 -11.34 -1.78
N THR A 207 -11.70 -11.99 -1.53
CA THR A 207 -10.71 -11.55 -0.55
C THR A 207 -9.42 -11.25 -1.30
N ALA A 208 -9.24 -9.97 -1.64
CA ALA A 208 -8.16 -9.56 -2.52
C ALA A 208 -7.75 -8.10 -2.28
N PHE A 209 -6.55 -7.74 -2.71
CA PHE A 209 -6.05 -6.37 -2.60
C PHE A 209 -5.09 -6.02 -3.73
N ILE A 210 -5.08 -4.74 -4.08
CA ILE A 210 -4.16 -4.17 -5.05
C ILE A 210 -3.05 -3.48 -4.27
N GLN A 211 -1.80 -3.63 -4.69
CA GLN A 211 -0.65 -3.04 -4.03
C GLN A 211 0.34 -2.45 -5.05
N GLY A 212 0.85 -1.26 -4.73
CA GLY A 212 1.89 -0.57 -5.48
C GLY A 212 3.30 -0.86 -4.97
N SER A 213 4.29 -0.27 -5.64
CA SER A 213 5.69 -0.32 -5.25
C SER A 213 6.38 0.99 -5.58
N THR A 214 7.43 1.32 -4.82
CA THR A 214 8.31 2.43 -5.17
C THR A 214 9.01 2.26 -6.53
N ALA A 215 9.13 1.03 -7.03
CA ALA A 215 9.62 0.79 -8.41
C ALA A 215 8.64 1.24 -9.50
N GLY A 216 7.43 1.71 -9.20
CA GLY A 216 6.49 2.18 -10.21
C GLY A 216 5.59 1.12 -10.83
N TYR A 217 5.57 -0.11 -10.28
CA TYR A 217 4.61 -1.15 -10.67
C TYR A 217 3.50 -1.30 -9.65
N PHE A 218 2.38 -1.88 -10.07
CA PHE A 218 1.31 -2.32 -9.18
C PHE A 218 0.56 -3.53 -9.74
N GLY A 219 -0.06 -4.28 -8.84
CA GLY A 219 -0.82 -5.48 -9.21
C GLY A 219 -1.76 -5.95 -8.12
N HIS A 220 -2.41 -7.07 -8.36
CA HIS A 220 -3.55 -7.54 -7.58
C HIS A 220 -3.31 -8.94 -7.05
N TYR A 221 -3.38 -9.08 -5.73
CA TYR A 221 -3.32 -10.33 -5.00
C TYR A 221 -4.73 -10.85 -4.69
N TYR A 222 -5.06 -12.03 -5.18
CA TYR A 222 -6.24 -12.80 -4.79
C TYR A 222 -5.84 -13.85 -3.75
N ILE A 223 -6.59 -13.93 -2.66
CA ILE A 223 -6.46 -14.99 -1.66
C ILE A 223 -7.59 -15.98 -1.91
N ASN A 224 -7.25 -17.10 -2.55
CA ASN A 224 -8.22 -18.06 -3.07
C ASN A 224 -8.76 -18.92 -1.92
N ASP A 225 -10.07 -19.15 -1.92
CA ASP A 225 -10.77 -20.08 -1.02
C ASP A 225 -10.43 -19.90 0.48
N ILE A 226 -10.18 -18.64 0.89
CA ILE A 226 -9.75 -18.35 2.27
C ILE A 226 -10.79 -18.81 3.30
N THR A 227 -12.08 -18.70 2.99
CA THR A 227 -13.16 -19.10 3.88
C THR A 227 -13.14 -20.60 4.13
N GLU A 228 -12.96 -21.38 3.08
CA GLU A 228 -12.82 -22.84 3.12
C GLU A 228 -11.57 -23.24 3.91
N ALA A 229 -10.44 -22.56 3.68
CA ALA A 229 -9.19 -22.83 4.38
C ALA A 229 -9.29 -22.54 5.89
N LEU A 230 -9.92 -21.43 6.28
CA LEU A 230 -10.16 -21.07 7.68
C LEU A 230 -11.09 -22.09 8.37
N ASN A 231 -12.15 -22.52 7.69
CA ASN A 231 -13.06 -23.56 8.19
C ASN A 231 -12.36 -24.91 8.37
N ALA A 232 -11.47 -25.27 7.45
CA ALA A 232 -10.76 -26.55 7.48
C ALA A 232 -9.67 -26.60 8.56
N ALA A 233 -8.98 -25.49 8.83
CA ALA A 233 -7.91 -25.43 9.82
C ALA A 233 -8.44 -25.56 11.25
N GLY A 234 -9.61 -24.99 11.56
CA GLY A 234 -10.12 -24.86 12.94
C GLY A 234 -9.29 -23.92 13.83
N ASP A 235 -8.21 -23.37 13.30
CA ASP A 235 -7.33 -22.32 13.82
C ASP A 235 -6.78 -21.53 12.62
N PHE A 236 -5.46 -21.37 12.48
CA PHE A 236 -4.84 -20.72 11.33
C PHE A 236 -4.35 -21.74 10.29
N PRO A 237 -4.67 -21.59 8.99
CA PRO A 237 -4.08 -22.42 7.95
C PRO A 237 -2.56 -22.17 7.87
N ALA A 238 -1.76 -23.20 7.58
CA ALA A 238 -0.31 -23.02 7.40
C ALA A 238 0.02 -22.19 6.15
N GLU A 239 -0.82 -22.33 5.12
CA GLU A 239 -0.71 -21.63 3.85
C GLU A 239 -2.08 -21.41 3.22
N LEU A 240 -2.18 -20.43 2.33
CA LEU A 240 -3.37 -20.07 1.57
C LEU A 240 -2.99 -19.97 0.09
N ASP A 241 -3.71 -20.67 -0.77
CA ASP A 241 -3.52 -20.54 -2.22
C ASP A 241 -3.85 -19.11 -2.67
N ALA A 242 -3.06 -18.58 -3.59
CA ALA A 242 -3.19 -17.21 -4.03
C ALA A 242 -2.68 -17.01 -5.47
N SER A 243 -3.13 -15.94 -6.08
CA SER A 243 -2.68 -15.52 -7.41
C SER A 243 -2.36 -14.04 -7.42
N TYR A 244 -1.26 -13.66 -8.05
CA TYR A 244 -0.91 -12.27 -8.32
C TYR A 244 -1.04 -11.98 -9.81
N PHE A 245 -1.68 -10.86 -10.15
CA PHE A 245 -1.77 -10.34 -11.51
C PHE A 245 -1.13 -8.96 -11.59
N VAL A 246 -0.24 -8.77 -12.58
CA VAL A 246 0.31 -7.45 -12.91
C VAL A 246 -0.78 -6.61 -13.58
N TYR A 247 -0.98 -5.38 -13.10
CA TYR A 247 -1.74 -4.38 -13.85
C TYR A 247 -0.82 -3.46 -14.64
N GLN A 248 0.33 -3.10 -14.06
CA GLN A 248 1.34 -2.27 -14.69
C GLN A 248 2.71 -2.67 -14.14
N GLY A 249 3.67 -2.93 -15.03
CA GLY A 249 5.08 -3.16 -14.66
C GLY A 249 5.88 -1.85 -14.56
N GLU A 250 7.18 -1.97 -14.26
CA GLU A 250 8.15 -0.87 -14.35
C GLU A 250 8.53 -0.69 -15.83
N ASN A 251 7.55 -0.28 -16.65
CA ASN A 251 7.71 -0.12 -18.10
C ASN A 251 7.13 1.23 -18.58
N ASP A 252 7.41 1.59 -19.83
CA ASP A 252 7.03 2.89 -20.41
C ASP A 252 5.50 3.08 -20.45
N ILE A 253 5.01 4.08 -19.71
CA ILE A 253 3.60 4.47 -19.64
C ILE A 253 3.25 5.70 -20.48
N THR A 254 4.21 6.31 -21.18
CA THR A 254 4.01 7.60 -21.87
C THR A 254 2.89 7.52 -22.91
N GLY A 255 2.77 6.40 -23.62
CA GLY A 255 1.70 6.15 -24.59
C GLY A 255 0.34 5.78 -23.98
N GLN A 256 0.30 5.53 -22.66
CA GLN A 256 -0.91 5.17 -21.91
C GLN A 256 -1.58 6.40 -21.29
N ILE A 257 -0.84 7.51 -21.14
CA ILE A 257 -1.31 8.73 -20.48
C ILE A 257 -2.15 9.59 -21.43
N ASP A 258 -3.32 10.00 -20.96
CA ASP A 258 -4.14 11.07 -21.54
C ASP A 258 -4.10 12.29 -20.60
N LEU A 259 -3.46 13.37 -21.06
CA LEU A 259 -3.38 14.62 -20.30
C LEU A 259 -4.69 15.43 -20.31
N MET A 260 -5.64 15.10 -21.20
CA MET A 260 -6.90 15.81 -21.35
C MET A 260 -6.74 17.33 -21.52
N GLY A 261 -5.66 17.76 -22.19
CA GLY A 261 -5.31 19.17 -22.41
C GLY A 261 -4.68 19.88 -21.21
N ASN A 262 -4.32 19.17 -20.14
CA ASN A 262 -3.65 19.70 -18.94
C ASN A 262 -2.18 19.24 -18.86
N GLY A 263 -1.55 19.40 -17.68
CA GLY A 263 -0.26 18.76 -17.37
C GLY A 263 0.99 19.40 -17.98
N LEU A 264 0.93 20.66 -18.43
CA LEU A 264 2.12 21.37 -18.92
C LEU A 264 3.07 21.73 -17.79
N TYR A 265 4.37 21.56 -18.04
CA TYR A 265 5.40 22.00 -17.11
C TYR A 265 5.94 23.38 -17.43
N ASN A 266 6.41 24.07 -16.38
CA ASN A 266 7.26 25.22 -16.57
C ASN A 266 8.63 24.78 -17.07
N LYS A 267 9.21 25.53 -18.02
CA LYS A 267 10.55 25.25 -18.51
C LYS A 267 11.59 25.72 -17.49
N VAL A 268 12.33 24.76 -16.94
CA VAL A 268 13.42 24.98 -15.99
C VAL A 268 14.73 24.44 -16.57
N THR A 269 15.87 24.79 -15.99
CA THR A 269 17.18 24.37 -16.54
C THR A 269 17.43 22.88 -16.27
N GLU A 270 16.98 22.41 -15.12
CA GLU A 270 17.16 21.07 -14.57
C GLU A 270 16.48 20.00 -15.43
N CYS A 271 15.27 20.29 -15.92
CA CYS A 271 14.46 19.40 -16.75
C CYS A 271 14.07 20.09 -18.07
N PHE A 272 15.02 20.77 -18.74
CA PHE A 272 14.72 21.68 -19.87
C PHE A 272 13.96 21.04 -21.04
N ASN A 273 14.18 19.74 -21.27
CA ASN A 273 13.55 18.99 -22.35
C ASN A 273 12.18 18.38 -21.97
N LEU A 274 11.66 18.66 -20.77
CA LEU A 274 10.37 18.15 -20.32
C LEU A 274 9.28 19.18 -20.62
N ASP A 275 8.29 18.81 -21.43
CA ASP A 275 7.20 19.70 -21.84
C ASP A 275 5.95 19.52 -20.98
N ASP A 276 5.65 18.29 -20.60
CA ASP A 276 4.40 17.93 -19.94
C ASP A 276 4.52 16.64 -19.10
N ALA A 277 3.41 16.32 -18.42
CA ALA A 277 3.29 15.23 -17.46
C ALA A 277 3.20 13.81 -18.06
N HIS A 278 3.41 13.62 -19.37
CA HIS A 278 3.60 12.25 -19.89
C HIS A 278 4.85 11.59 -19.30
N LYS A 279 5.82 12.39 -18.83
CA LYS A 279 7.07 11.93 -18.22
C LYS A 279 7.28 12.58 -16.87
N ASN A 280 8.02 11.92 -15.99
CA ASN A 280 8.41 12.45 -14.69
C ASN A 280 9.81 13.08 -14.74
N CYS A 281 10.07 14.10 -13.92
CA CYS A 281 11.44 14.54 -13.61
C CYS A 281 11.73 14.14 -12.17
N ASP A 282 12.57 13.13 -12.00
CA ASP A 282 12.95 12.62 -10.68
C ASP A 282 13.79 13.68 -9.93
N SER A 283 13.95 13.49 -8.62
CA SER A 283 14.75 14.33 -7.72
C SER A 283 16.22 14.50 -8.15
N ASP A 284 16.76 13.55 -8.91
CA ASP A 284 18.10 13.60 -9.51
C ASP A 284 18.14 14.26 -10.90
N PHE A 285 17.00 14.80 -11.36
CA PHE A 285 16.75 15.40 -12.66
C PHE A 285 16.81 14.44 -13.85
N SER A 286 16.77 13.13 -13.60
CA SER A 286 16.54 12.15 -14.65
C SER A 286 15.10 12.21 -15.14
N ILE A 287 14.92 12.01 -16.45
CA ILE A 287 13.61 11.99 -17.08
C ILE A 287 13.14 10.54 -17.18
N LYS A 288 12.01 10.25 -16.53
CA LYS A 288 11.45 8.90 -16.44
C LYS A 288 10.21 8.77 -17.30
N ASN A 289 10.07 7.61 -17.93
CA ASN A 289 8.92 7.24 -18.76
C ASN A 289 7.99 6.23 -18.08
N THR A 290 8.34 5.80 -16.88
CA THR A 290 7.61 4.93 -15.96
C THR A 290 6.75 5.75 -14.99
N PHE A 291 5.96 5.08 -14.15
CA PHE A 291 5.62 5.66 -12.87
C PHE A 291 6.87 5.66 -11.99
N GLU A 292 7.03 6.67 -11.15
CA GLU A 292 8.07 6.70 -10.13
C GLU A 292 7.42 6.74 -8.76
N ASP A 293 7.93 5.92 -7.83
CA ASP A 293 7.54 5.96 -6.42
C ASP A 293 6.02 6.03 -6.22
N ILE A 294 5.27 4.96 -6.58
CA ILE A 294 3.82 4.91 -6.33
C ILE A 294 3.58 4.84 -4.82
N ASP A 295 3.55 6.01 -4.19
CA ASP A 295 3.41 6.22 -2.74
C ASP A 295 2.02 6.73 -2.35
N GLY A 296 1.07 6.71 -3.29
CA GLY A 296 -0.33 6.70 -2.95
C GLY A 296 -1.12 5.85 -3.93
N LEU A 297 -1.90 4.93 -3.37
CA LEU A 297 -2.77 4.05 -4.14
C LEU A 297 -4.12 3.89 -3.45
N GLU A 298 -5.19 4.19 -4.17
CA GLU A 298 -6.56 3.83 -3.77
C GLU A 298 -7.34 3.29 -4.96
N VAL A 299 -8.05 2.19 -4.74
CA VAL A 299 -8.96 1.63 -5.71
C VAL A 299 -10.37 2.17 -5.46
N ILE A 300 -10.90 2.85 -6.48
CA ILE A 300 -12.23 3.42 -6.47
C ILE A 300 -13.18 2.46 -7.18
N ALA A 301 -14.16 1.95 -6.44
CA ALA A 301 -15.26 1.19 -7.01
C ALA A 301 -16.24 2.12 -7.69
N ALA A 302 -16.62 1.83 -8.93
CA ALA A 302 -17.65 2.53 -9.67
C ALA A 302 -18.53 1.52 -10.40
N LYS A 303 -19.60 2.03 -11.02
CA LYS A 303 -20.53 1.21 -11.80
C LYS A 303 -19.87 0.47 -12.96
N GLU A 304 -18.86 1.08 -13.55
CA GLU A 304 -18.10 0.52 -14.67
C GLU A 304 -17.11 -0.56 -14.24
N GLY A 305 -16.72 -0.57 -12.96
CA GLY A 305 -15.70 -1.47 -12.41
C GLY A 305 -14.80 -0.77 -11.41
N LEU A 306 -13.60 -1.31 -11.21
CA LEU A 306 -12.59 -0.74 -10.32
C LEU A 306 -11.64 0.17 -11.09
N PHE A 307 -11.20 1.26 -10.47
CA PHE A 307 -10.24 2.21 -11.03
C PHE A 307 -9.12 2.42 -10.02
N ALA A 308 -7.86 2.43 -10.45
CA ALA A 308 -6.74 2.80 -9.59
C ALA A 308 -6.52 4.31 -9.66
N VAL A 309 -6.48 4.96 -8.50
CA VAL A 309 -5.97 6.32 -8.35
C VAL A 309 -4.55 6.22 -7.82
N ILE A 310 -3.60 6.79 -8.55
CA ILE A 310 -2.17 6.69 -8.34
C ILE A 310 -1.62 8.08 -8.01
N GLN A 311 -0.88 8.18 -6.92
CA GLN A 311 -0.08 9.35 -6.54
C GLN A 311 1.39 8.93 -6.56
N GLU A 312 2.21 9.68 -7.27
CA GLU A 312 3.66 9.54 -7.22
C GLU A 312 4.25 10.34 -6.06
N ASP A 313 5.37 9.90 -5.52
CA ASP A 313 6.21 10.64 -4.58
C ASP A 313 7.71 10.47 -4.92
N SER A 314 8.08 10.97 -6.09
CA SER A 314 9.44 10.84 -6.63
C SER A 314 10.40 11.96 -6.20
N GLY A 315 9.91 12.91 -5.41
CA GLY A 315 10.62 14.16 -5.14
C GLY A 315 10.74 15.05 -6.39
N ASN A 316 9.78 14.95 -7.32
CA ASN A 316 9.71 15.76 -8.53
C ASN A 316 9.60 17.25 -8.19
N ASP A 317 10.70 17.96 -8.42
CA ASP A 317 10.85 19.39 -8.14
C ASP A 317 9.95 20.28 -9.03
N LEU A 318 9.33 19.73 -10.09
CA LEU A 318 8.28 20.37 -10.89
C LEU A 318 6.87 20.13 -10.32
N GLY A 319 6.70 19.07 -9.51
CA GLY A 319 5.48 18.66 -8.83
C GLY A 319 5.09 17.22 -9.19
N GLU A 320 4.68 16.44 -8.21
CA GLU A 320 4.26 15.05 -8.34
C GLU A 320 3.01 14.90 -9.22
N ARG A 321 2.93 13.79 -9.95
CA ARG A 321 1.80 13.50 -10.84
C ARG A 321 0.75 12.63 -10.12
N MET A 322 -0.50 12.84 -10.47
CA MET A 322 -1.61 12.02 -10.00
C MET A 322 -2.48 11.61 -11.17
N PHE A 323 -2.85 10.33 -11.20
CA PHE A 323 -3.60 9.73 -12.30
C PHE A 323 -4.76 8.89 -11.80
N ILE A 324 -5.77 8.72 -12.66
CA ILE A 324 -6.76 7.67 -12.53
C ILE A 324 -6.67 6.74 -13.73
N SER A 325 -6.67 5.42 -13.51
CA SER A 325 -6.60 4.44 -14.59
C SER A 325 -7.91 4.36 -15.37
N SER A 326 -7.92 3.64 -16.49
CA SER A 326 -9.13 3.01 -17.01
C SER A 326 -9.61 1.90 -16.07
N VAL A 327 -10.77 1.29 -16.37
CA VAL A 327 -11.26 0.14 -15.60
C VAL A 327 -10.19 -0.93 -15.51
N LEU A 328 -9.93 -1.40 -14.30
CA LEU A 328 -9.01 -2.47 -13.98
C LEU A 328 -9.62 -3.83 -14.37
N GLU A 329 -8.97 -4.54 -15.29
CA GLU A 329 -9.30 -5.89 -15.73
C GLU A 329 -8.00 -6.71 -15.84
N HIS A 330 -8.05 -7.99 -15.44
CA HIS A 330 -6.88 -8.89 -15.43
C HIS A 330 -6.69 -9.73 -16.69
N LYS A 331 -7.55 -9.57 -17.68
CA LYS A 331 -7.46 -10.41 -18.87
C LYS A 331 -6.17 -10.02 -19.59
N ASP A 332 -5.28 -10.98 -19.80
CA ASP A 332 -4.21 -10.87 -20.80
C ASP A 332 -4.86 -10.83 -22.19
N ASP A 333 -5.39 -9.66 -22.51
CA ASP A 333 -5.98 -9.34 -23.81
C ASP A 333 -5.05 -8.45 -24.63
N ASN A 334 -3.78 -8.33 -24.21
CA ASN A 334 -2.76 -7.43 -24.74
C ASN A 334 -3.22 -5.97 -24.80
N LYS A 335 -4.14 -5.55 -23.92
CA LYS A 335 -4.48 -4.14 -23.74
C LYS A 335 -3.86 -3.62 -22.46
N GLU A 336 -2.99 -2.63 -22.64
CA GLU A 336 -2.50 -1.83 -21.53
C GLU A 336 -3.61 -0.94 -20.98
N LEU A 337 -3.44 -0.53 -19.73
CA LEU A 337 -4.31 0.45 -19.11
C LEU A 337 -4.17 1.80 -19.82
N LYS A 338 -5.18 2.65 -19.66
CA LYS A 338 -5.03 4.09 -19.90
C LYS A 338 -4.94 4.80 -18.58
N TYR A 339 -4.23 5.91 -18.54
CA TYR A 339 -4.12 6.77 -17.35
C TYR A 339 -4.57 8.17 -17.69
N TYR A 340 -5.61 8.64 -17.03
CA TYR A 340 -6.13 9.98 -17.18
C TYR A 340 -5.47 10.87 -16.13
N PHE A 341 -4.80 11.92 -16.59
CA PHE A 341 -4.14 12.87 -15.71
C PHE A 341 -5.16 13.61 -14.85
N MET A 342 -5.05 13.47 -13.53
CA MET A 342 -5.94 14.14 -12.58
C MET A 342 -5.41 15.52 -12.19
N ALA A 343 -4.14 15.55 -11.76
CA ALA A 343 -3.51 16.73 -11.24
C ALA A 343 -1.99 16.58 -11.21
N GLN A 344 -1.31 17.72 -11.09
CA GLN A 344 0.07 17.79 -10.66
C GLN A 344 0.16 18.62 -9.40
N SER A 345 0.99 18.21 -8.46
CA SER A 345 1.28 18.97 -7.26
C SER A 345 2.08 20.24 -7.58
N GLY A 346 2.24 21.14 -6.61
CA GLY A 346 3.14 22.27 -6.77
C GLY A 346 4.57 21.84 -6.46
N GLY A 347 5.46 21.84 -7.45
CA GLY A 347 6.90 21.65 -7.22
C GLY A 347 7.63 22.90 -6.74
N LYS A 348 8.87 22.72 -6.29
CA LYS A 348 9.80 23.79 -5.90
C LYS A 348 9.97 24.87 -6.98
N TYR A 349 9.96 24.47 -8.26
CA TYR A 349 10.10 25.40 -9.38
C TYR A 349 8.77 25.97 -9.90
N ASN A 350 7.66 25.66 -9.24
CA ASN A 350 6.42 26.38 -9.47
C ASN A 350 6.60 27.87 -9.13
N THR A 351 6.14 28.78 -9.99
CA THR A 351 6.34 30.22 -9.80
C THR A 351 5.75 30.75 -8.50
N ARG A 352 4.63 30.20 -8.01
CA ARG A 352 4.06 30.60 -6.72
C ARG A 352 4.93 30.13 -5.55
N MET A 353 5.54 28.95 -5.68
CA MET A 353 6.40 28.38 -4.65
C MET A 353 7.73 29.12 -4.58
N ALA A 354 8.33 29.42 -5.74
CA ALA A 354 9.55 30.22 -5.85
C ALA A 354 9.39 31.63 -5.26
N GLU A 355 8.22 32.25 -5.40
CA GLU A 355 7.90 33.57 -4.84
C GLU A 355 7.44 33.52 -3.36
N GLY A 356 7.51 32.36 -2.70
CA GLY A 356 7.15 32.22 -1.29
C GLY A 356 5.65 32.45 -1.01
N VAL A 357 4.78 32.22 -2.00
CA VAL A 357 3.34 32.35 -1.82
C VAL A 357 2.84 31.22 -0.94
N GLY A 358 2.18 31.58 0.17
CA GLY A 358 1.62 30.62 1.12
C GLY A 358 0.28 31.09 1.68
N ILE A 359 -0.54 30.12 2.11
CA ILE A 359 -1.81 30.37 2.81
C ILE A 359 -1.77 29.58 4.13
N PRO A 360 -1.84 30.26 5.29
CA PRO A 360 -1.90 31.70 5.49
C PRO A 360 -0.62 32.42 5.05
N ALA A 361 -0.67 33.74 4.81
CA ALA A 361 0.51 34.51 4.45
C ALA A 361 1.67 34.28 5.44
N THR A 362 2.91 34.34 4.96
CA THR A 362 4.16 34.03 5.70
C THR A 362 4.39 32.56 6.06
N SER A 363 3.49 31.65 5.68
CA SER A 363 3.67 30.20 5.92
C SER A 363 4.76 29.57 5.06
N ASN A 364 5.03 30.13 3.87
CA ASN A 364 5.99 29.62 2.91
C ASN A 364 7.28 30.48 2.95
N PRO A 365 8.37 29.99 3.56
CA PRO A 365 9.62 30.72 3.65
C PRO A 365 10.53 30.52 2.42
N GLU A 366 10.30 29.48 1.62
CA GLU A 366 11.17 29.06 0.50
C GLU A 366 10.44 28.11 -0.45
N GLY A 367 10.88 28.05 -1.72
CA GLY A 367 10.36 27.09 -2.68
C GLY A 367 10.56 25.65 -2.20
N GLY A 368 9.51 24.84 -2.37
CA GLY A 368 9.56 23.41 -2.07
C GLY A 368 8.39 22.68 -2.74
N ALA A 369 8.45 21.36 -2.70
CA ALA A 369 7.44 20.50 -3.32
C ALA A 369 6.23 20.28 -2.38
N HIS A 370 5.10 20.00 -3.02
CA HIS A 370 3.91 19.45 -2.40
C HIS A 370 3.81 17.97 -2.75
N GLU A 371 3.26 17.18 -1.85
CA GLU A 371 2.90 15.78 -2.09
C GLU A 371 1.38 15.64 -2.04
N PHE A 372 0.84 14.73 -2.84
CA PHE A 372 -0.53 14.29 -2.64
C PHE A 372 -0.52 13.18 -1.60
N SER A 373 -1.46 13.21 -0.67
CA SER A 373 -1.56 12.18 0.36
C SER A 373 -2.99 11.97 0.79
N GLY A 374 -3.40 10.70 0.89
CA GLY A 374 -4.73 10.30 1.29
C GLY A 374 -5.77 10.51 0.19
N ILE A 375 -6.58 9.47 -0.04
CA ILE A 375 -7.67 9.47 -1.02
C ILE A 375 -8.90 8.83 -0.35
N ILE A 376 -10.08 9.39 -0.59
CA ILE A 376 -11.34 8.76 -0.20
C ILE A 376 -12.44 9.03 -1.22
N ASP A 377 -13.16 7.98 -1.62
CA ASP A 377 -14.44 8.10 -2.33
C ASP A 377 -15.53 8.54 -1.34
N LEU A 378 -16.09 9.74 -1.57
CA LEU A 378 -17.21 10.28 -0.80
C LEU A 378 -18.57 9.86 -1.35
N SER A 379 -18.61 9.27 -2.54
CA SER A 379 -19.84 9.05 -3.30
C SER A 379 -20.81 8.12 -2.58
N GLY A 380 -20.31 7.01 -2.02
CA GLY A 380 -21.13 6.10 -1.21
C GLY A 380 -21.66 6.75 0.08
N MET A 381 -20.88 7.67 0.68
CA MET A 381 -21.33 8.40 1.87
C MET A 381 -22.40 9.44 1.57
N LEU A 382 -22.37 10.00 0.35
CA LEU A 382 -23.28 11.05 -0.09
C LEU A 382 -24.48 10.51 -0.88
N ALA A 383 -24.49 9.20 -1.18
CA ALA A 383 -25.54 8.56 -1.94
C ALA A 383 -26.89 8.63 -1.21
N LYS A 384 -27.95 8.91 -1.98
CA LYS A 384 -29.32 9.09 -1.47
C LYS A 384 -30.33 8.25 -2.24
N ALA A 385 -31.33 7.75 -1.54
CA ALA A 385 -32.52 7.15 -2.13
C ALA A 385 -33.38 8.20 -2.83
N LYS A 386 -34.36 7.75 -3.63
CA LYS A 386 -35.36 8.64 -4.26
C LYS A 386 -36.18 9.45 -3.24
N SER A 387 -36.29 8.97 -2.00
CA SER A 387 -36.92 9.69 -0.87
C SER A 387 -36.10 10.89 -0.38
N GLY A 388 -34.82 11.00 -0.77
CA GLY A 388 -33.88 12.02 -0.30
C GLY A 388 -33.08 11.63 0.95
N GLU A 389 -33.36 10.46 1.53
CA GLU A 389 -32.62 9.88 2.66
C GLU A 389 -31.27 9.31 2.19
N PHE A 390 -30.25 9.36 3.05
CA PHE A 390 -28.96 8.73 2.76
C PHE A 390 -29.09 7.21 2.73
N LEU A 391 -28.36 6.57 1.82
CA LEU A 391 -28.34 5.10 1.71
C LEU A 391 -27.60 4.43 2.87
N ILE A 392 -26.71 5.18 3.53
CA ILE A 392 -25.87 4.66 4.61
C ILE A 392 -26.38 5.05 6.00
N ASN A 393 -26.17 4.15 6.96
CA ASN A 393 -26.38 4.42 8.38
C ASN A 393 -25.04 4.40 9.13
N ALA A 394 -24.98 5.09 10.27
CA ALA A 394 -23.79 5.03 11.12
C ALA A 394 -23.50 3.57 11.53
N LYS A 395 -22.22 3.16 11.44
CA LYS A 395 -21.71 1.80 11.67
C LYS A 395 -21.95 0.79 10.55
N ASP A 396 -22.47 1.22 9.40
CA ASP A 396 -22.65 0.38 8.22
C ASP A 396 -21.65 0.75 7.12
N GLY A 397 -20.40 0.32 7.32
CA GLY A 397 -19.34 0.54 6.33
C GLY A 397 -19.56 -0.26 5.04
N ALA A 398 -20.24 -1.40 5.13
CA ALA A 398 -20.56 -2.24 3.98
C ALA A 398 -21.53 -1.52 3.03
N ALA A 399 -22.59 -0.89 3.56
CA ALA A 399 -23.51 -0.11 2.74
C ALA A 399 -22.83 1.05 2.00
N LYS A 400 -21.82 1.71 2.61
CA LYS A 400 -20.99 2.72 1.91
C LYS A 400 -20.36 2.11 0.66
N ARG A 401 -19.63 1.01 0.81
CA ARG A 401 -18.93 0.35 -0.31
C ARG A 401 -19.91 -0.17 -1.37
N MET A 402 -21.06 -0.72 -0.97
CA MET A 402 -22.10 -1.14 -1.91
C MET A 402 -22.66 0.03 -2.72
N ALA A 403 -22.94 1.16 -2.07
CA ALA A 403 -23.44 2.36 -2.74
C ALA A 403 -22.42 2.97 -3.71
N GLU A 404 -21.12 2.74 -3.51
CA GLU A 404 -20.08 3.19 -4.44
C GLU A 404 -20.22 2.53 -5.82
N PHE A 405 -20.55 1.25 -5.89
CA PHE A 405 -20.76 0.54 -7.16
C PHE A 405 -21.97 1.03 -7.96
N ASP A 406 -22.89 1.77 -7.35
CA ASP A 406 -24.04 2.34 -8.06
C ASP A 406 -23.72 3.68 -8.74
N VAL A 407 -22.57 4.28 -8.43
CA VAL A 407 -22.15 5.59 -8.96
C VAL A 407 -21.14 5.38 -10.09
N SER A 408 -21.45 5.93 -11.27
CA SER A 408 -20.52 5.97 -12.41
C SER A 408 -19.27 6.79 -12.09
N ILE A 409 -18.12 6.43 -12.68
CA ILE A 409 -16.85 7.10 -12.39
C ILE A 409 -16.91 8.62 -12.58
N ASN A 410 -17.54 9.08 -13.66
CA ASN A 410 -17.74 10.51 -13.95
C ASN A 410 -18.77 11.21 -13.07
N ASP A 411 -19.41 10.51 -12.13
CA ASP A 411 -20.28 11.08 -11.11
C ASP A 411 -19.71 10.96 -9.70
N LYS A 412 -18.48 10.42 -9.57
CA LYS A 412 -17.79 10.31 -8.30
C LYS A 412 -17.38 11.66 -7.74
N LEU A 413 -17.29 11.70 -6.42
CA LEU A 413 -16.65 12.77 -5.66
C LEU A 413 -15.49 12.18 -4.87
N ILE A 414 -14.28 12.38 -5.37
CA ILE A 414 -13.05 11.85 -4.80
C ILE A 414 -12.37 12.97 -4.02
N ALA A 415 -12.23 12.81 -2.71
CA ALA A 415 -11.45 13.74 -1.90
C ALA A 415 -10.00 13.28 -1.80
N LEU A 416 -9.08 14.25 -1.89
CA LEU A 416 -7.64 14.01 -1.81
C LEU A 416 -6.97 15.08 -0.96
N GLY A 417 -5.93 14.69 -0.22
CA GLY A 417 -5.07 15.62 0.49
C GLY A 417 -3.94 16.13 -0.40
N LEU A 418 -3.61 17.40 -0.24
CA LEU A 418 -2.42 18.04 -0.81
C LEU A 418 -1.64 18.64 0.35
N GLN A 419 -0.46 18.10 0.63
CA GLN A 419 0.40 18.52 1.72
C GLN A 419 1.57 19.37 1.18
N ALA A 420 1.86 20.47 1.87
CA ALA A 420 2.86 21.45 1.46
C ALA A 420 3.97 21.54 2.52
N HIS A 421 5.07 20.84 2.28
CA HIS A 421 6.10 20.59 3.31
C HIS A 421 6.88 21.84 3.66
N ASN A 422 7.02 22.71 2.67
CA ASN A 422 7.66 24.00 2.82
C ASN A 422 6.75 25.02 3.54
N MET A 423 5.43 24.80 3.64
CA MET A 423 4.52 25.68 4.38
C MET A 423 4.61 25.46 5.90
N LYS A 424 5.78 25.69 6.49
CA LYS A 424 6.14 25.40 7.89
C LYS A 424 6.32 26.64 8.77
N SER A 425 6.16 27.84 8.21
CA SER A 425 6.46 29.13 8.85
C SER A 425 5.20 29.85 9.35
N GLY A 426 5.38 31.03 9.94
CA GLY A 426 4.28 31.95 10.29
C GLY A 426 3.27 31.32 11.25
N PRO A 427 1.95 31.46 10.99
CA PRO A 427 0.92 30.84 11.82
C PRO A 427 1.02 29.31 11.91
N VAL A 428 1.44 28.62 10.83
CA VAL A 428 1.57 27.15 10.83
C VAL A 428 2.62 26.71 11.84
N GLY A 429 3.82 27.30 11.76
CA GLY A 429 4.90 27.03 12.71
C GLY A 429 4.55 27.47 14.13
N SER A 430 3.87 28.61 14.30
CA SER A 430 3.46 29.11 15.62
C SER A 430 2.45 28.20 16.33
N LEU A 431 1.57 27.57 15.56
CA LEU A 431 0.59 26.60 16.05
C LEU A 431 1.14 25.18 16.17
N LYS A 432 2.37 24.93 15.70
CA LYS A 432 2.95 23.59 15.53
C LYS A 432 2.01 22.67 14.74
N ALA A 433 1.32 23.24 13.74
CA ALA A 433 0.49 22.46 12.85
C ALA A 433 1.39 21.59 11.94
N ASP A 434 0.93 20.38 11.65
CA ASP A 434 1.66 19.39 10.86
C ASP A 434 1.55 19.73 9.36
N ARG A 435 2.43 20.67 8.95
CA ARG A 435 2.57 21.20 7.59
C ARG A 435 1.32 21.96 7.10
N GLY A 436 1.48 22.85 6.13
CA GLY A 436 0.33 23.47 5.45
C GLY A 436 -0.31 22.47 4.49
N GLY A 437 -1.58 22.65 4.12
CA GLY A 437 -2.21 21.75 3.16
C GLY A 437 -3.65 22.11 2.79
N GLN A 438 -4.20 21.38 1.83
CA GLN A 438 -5.57 21.52 1.34
C GLN A 438 -6.22 20.15 1.22
N VAL A 439 -7.53 20.09 1.46
CA VAL A 439 -8.37 18.97 1.01
C VAL A 439 -9.07 19.43 -0.25
N LEU A 440 -8.84 18.72 -1.34
CA LEU A 440 -9.42 18.98 -2.64
C LEU A 440 -10.50 17.92 -2.93
N VAL A 441 -11.52 18.30 -3.70
CA VAL A 441 -12.51 17.35 -4.21
C VAL A 441 -12.44 17.37 -5.72
N TYR A 442 -12.20 16.20 -6.29
CA TYR A 442 -12.13 15.94 -7.72
C TYR A 442 -13.37 15.19 -8.19
N LYS A 443 -13.88 15.60 -9.34
CA LYS A 443 -14.92 14.89 -10.09
C LYS A 443 -14.31 14.47 -11.44
N PRO A 444 -14.20 13.17 -11.73
CA PRO A 444 -13.68 12.69 -13.01
C PRO A 444 -14.53 13.15 -14.20
N ASP A 445 -13.88 13.28 -15.36
CA ASP A 445 -14.48 13.53 -16.68
C ASP A 445 -13.71 12.76 -17.75
N ILE A 446 -13.82 11.42 -17.72
CA ILE A 446 -12.99 10.45 -18.46
C ILE A 446 -13.78 9.49 -19.36
#